data_AF-A0A3L8GJK5-F1
#
_entry.id   AF-A0A3L8GJK5-F1
#
_cell.length_a   1.000
_cell.length_b   1.000
_cell.length_c   1.000
_cell.angle_alpha   90.00
_cell.angle_beta   90.00
_cell.angle_gamma   90.00
#
_symmetry.space_group_name_H-M   'P 1'
#
loop_
_entity.id
_entity.type
_entity.pdbx_description
1 polymer ?
#
loop_
_entity_poly.entity_id
_entity_poly.type
_entity_poly.pdbx_seq_one_letter_code
_entity_poly.pdbx_strand_id
1 'polypeptide(L)'
;MELKDIRQEIDKVDIALVALIEKRMDLVAAVTSYKKQHQLPVLDAQRENYILEKVAGLVTKDLYKETVVQSFTAIMASSRAFQNQFIENDDNERGL
;
A
#
# COMPACT_ATOMS: atom_id res chain seq x y z
N MET A 1 -16.11 -27.73 -3.55
CA MET A 1 -14.68 -27.60 -3.19
C MET A 1 -14.53 -28.07 -1.77
N GLU A 2 -13.52 -28.89 -1.52
CA GLU A 2 -13.13 -29.28 -0.18
C GLU A 2 -12.26 -28.19 0.47
N LEU A 3 -12.10 -28.23 1.79
CA LEU A 3 -11.30 -27.25 2.53
C LEU A 3 -9.88 -27.09 1.98
N LYS A 4 -9.28 -28.20 1.54
CA LYS A 4 -7.94 -28.20 0.94
C LYS A 4 -7.89 -27.39 -0.35
N ASP A 5 -8.89 -27.55 -1.22
CA ASP A 5 -8.95 -26.82 -2.49
C ASP A 5 -9.14 -25.33 -2.24
N ILE A 6 -9.99 -24.96 -1.27
CA ILE A 6 -10.22 -23.56 -0.90
C ILE A 6 -8.92 -22.91 -0.42
N ARG A 7 -8.14 -23.61 0.42
CA ARG A 7 -6.86 -23.10 0.91
C ARG A 7 -5.83 -22.95 -0.21
N GLN A 8 -5.78 -23.89 -1.15
CA GLN A 8 -4.89 -23.78 -2.31
C GLN A 8 -5.24 -22.60 -3.22
N GLU A 9 -6.52 -22.28 -3.38
CA GLU A 9 -6.93 -21.07 -4.11
C GLU A 9 -6.56 -19.79 -3.34
N ILE A 10 -6.68 -19.79 -2.00
CA ILE A 10 -6.21 -18.68 -1.16
C ILE A 10 -4.69 -18.49 -1.33
N ASP A 11 -3.90 -19.55 -1.26
CA ASP A 11 -2.44 -19.47 -1.42
C ASP A 11 -2.04 -18.82 -2.75
N LYS A 12 -2.76 -19.15 -3.85
CA LYS A 12 -2.53 -18.52 -5.16
C LYS A 12 -2.87 -17.03 -5.17
N VAL A 13 -3.97 -16.65 -4.52
CA VAL A 13 -4.36 -15.25 -4.37
C VAL A 13 -3.33 -14.51 -3.54
N ASP A 14 -2.85 -15.09 -2.46
CA ASP A 14 -1.86 -14.49 -1.57
C ASP A 14 -0.52 -14.23 -2.28
N ILE A 15 -0.07 -15.17 -3.12
CA ILE A 15 1.11 -14.97 -3.99
C ILE A 15 0.91 -13.75 -4.91
N ALA A 16 -0.27 -13.61 -5.52
CA ALA A 16 -0.56 -12.47 -6.37
C ALA A 16 -0.64 -11.15 -5.56
N LEU A 17 -1.20 -11.19 -4.35
CA LEU A 17 -1.25 -10.03 -3.46
C LEU A 17 0.15 -9.58 -3.06
N VAL A 18 1.06 -10.49 -2.73
CA VAL A 18 2.46 -10.14 -2.42
C VAL A 18 3.10 -9.39 -3.57
N ALA A 19 3.03 -9.94 -4.80
CA ALA A 19 3.62 -9.29 -5.98
C ALA A 19 2.99 -7.90 -6.26
N LEU A 20 1.69 -7.74 -6.04
CA LEU A 20 0.99 -6.46 -6.22
C LEU A 20 1.36 -5.45 -5.13
N ILE A 21 1.55 -5.89 -3.89
CA ILE A 21 1.98 -5.05 -2.78
C ILE A 21 3.41 -4.59 -2.98
N GLU A 22 4.33 -5.46 -3.38
CA GLU A 22 5.72 -5.10 -3.70
C GLU A 22 5.77 -4.05 -4.82
N LYS A 23 5.06 -4.30 -5.93
CA LYS A 23 4.95 -3.32 -7.02
C LYS A 23 4.38 -1.97 -6.54
N ARG A 24 3.41 -2.00 -5.62
CA ARG A 24 2.88 -0.77 -5.02
C ARG A 24 3.95 -0.06 -4.20
N MET A 25 4.76 -0.78 -3.44
CA MET A 25 5.85 -0.21 -2.63
C MET A 25 6.88 0.50 -3.52
N ASP A 26 7.29 -0.11 -4.63
CA ASP A 26 8.21 0.51 -5.60
C ASP A 26 7.65 1.83 -6.15
N LEU A 27 6.37 1.84 -6.53
CA LEU A 27 5.71 3.04 -7.05
C LEU A 27 5.60 4.14 -6.00
N VAL A 28 5.34 3.77 -4.75
CA VAL A 28 5.26 4.74 -3.67
C VAL A 28 6.65 5.31 -3.37
N ALA A 29 7.71 4.50 -3.39
CA ALA A 29 9.08 4.98 -3.29
C ALA A 29 9.41 6.00 -4.39
N ALA A 30 9.04 5.71 -5.64
CA ALA A 30 9.21 6.64 -6.75
C ALA A 30 8.45 7.97 -6.57
N VAL A 31 7.20 7.93 -6.06
CA VAL A 31 6.43 9.14 -5.72
C VAL A 31 7.14 9.96 -4.65
N THR A 32 7.71 9.30 -3.64
CA THR A 32 8.42 9.96 -2.55
C THR A 32 9.72 10.60 -3.02
N SER A 33 10.50 9.91 -3.86
CA SER A 33 11.70 10.48 -4.50
C SER A 33 11.34 11.70 -5.36
N TYR A 34 10.27 11.62 -6.15
CA TYR A 34 9.78 12.75 -6.95
C TYR A 34 9.41 13.94 -6.05
N LYS A 35 8.62 13.72 -5.01
CA LYS A 35 8.23 14.78 -4.06
C LYS A 35 9.45 15.42 -3.38
N LYS A 36 10.46 14.63 -2.98
CA LYS A 36 11.71 15.12 -2.39
C LYS A 36 12.47 16.01 -3.37
N GLN A 37 12.65 15.55 -4.62
CA GLN A 37 13.32 16.33 -5.66
C GLN A 37 12.62 17.67 -5.96
N HIS A 38 11.29 17.68 -5.90
CA HIS A 38 10.47 18.86 -6.18
C HIS A 38 10.07 19.67 -4.93
N GLN A 39 10.61 19.34 -3.75
CA GLN A 39 10.32 20.01 -2.47
C GLN A 39 8.81 20.05 -2.13
N LEU A 40 8.08 18.99 -2.52
CA LEU A 40 6.66 18.83 -2.25
C LEU A 40 6.42 18.10 -0.93
N PRO A 41 5.30 18.38 -0.23
CA PRO A 41 4.93 17.65 0.99
C PRO A 41 4.74 16.15 0.73
N VAL A 42 5.43 15.32 1.51
CA VAL A 42 5.32 13.85 1.45
C VAL A 42 3.93 13.41 1.88
N LEU A 43 3.39 13.99 2.95
CA LEU A 43 2.04 13.72 3.44
C LEU A 43 0.97 14.27 2.49
N ASP A 44 0.08 13.41 2.03
CA ASP A 44 -1.05 13.77 1.17
C ASP A 44 -2.32 13.02 1.63
N ALA A 45 -2.95 13.54 2.68
CA ALA A 45 -4.14 12.95 3.26
C ALA A 45 -5.33 12.94 2.28
N GLN A 46 -5.40 13.92 1.35
CA GLN A 46 -6.42 13.96 0.32
C GLN A 46 -6.27 12.77 -0.63
N ARG A 47 -5.04 12.45 -1.03
CA ARG A 47 -4.75 11.29 -1.87
C ARG A 47 -5.14 9.98 -1.20
N GLU A 48 -4.87 9.84 0.10
CA GLU A 48 -5.24 8.63 0.86
C GLU A 48 -6.75 8.44 0.96
N ASN A 49 -7.48 9.51 1.31
CA ASN A 49 -8.95 9.47 1.37
C ASN A 49 -9.55 9.08 0.01
N TYR A 50 -9.05 9.66 -1.08
CA TYR A 50 -9.48 9.30 -2.44
C TYR A 50 -9.23 7.81 -2.75
N ILE A 51 -8.10 7.24 -2.30
CA ILE A 51 -7.81 5.82 -2.51
C ILE A 51 -8.83 4.95 -1.77
N LEU A 52 -9.14 5.28 -0.51
CA LEU A 52 -10.12 4.53 0.28
C LEU A 52 -11.52 4.58 -0.33
N GLU A 53 -11.98 5.76 -0.75
CA GLU A 53 -13.26 5.92 -1.45
C GLU A 53 -13.31 5.12 -2.75
N LYS A 54 -12.24 5.21 -3.56
CA LYS A 54 -12.14 4.46 -4.81
C LYS A 54 -12.19 2.95 -4.57
N VAL A 55 -11.43 2.47 -3.59
CA VAL A 55 -11.40 1.04 -3.23
C VAL A 55 -12.78 0.58 -2.74
N ALA A 56 -13.43 1.36 -1.88
CA ALA A 56 -14.79 1.06 -1.43
C ALA A 56 -15.79 0.96 -2.59
N GLY A 57 -15.64 1.81 -3.62
CA GLY A 57 -16.47 1.79 -4.84
C GLY A 57 -16.18 0.63 -5.79
N LEU A 58 -15.00 -0.01 -5.71
CA LEU A 58 -14.66 -1.20 -6.51
C LEU A 58 -15.22 -2.50 -5.91
N VAL A 59 -15.60 -2.50 -4.63
CA VAL A 59 -16.14 -3.68 -3.96
C VAL A 59 -17.59 -3.89 -4.40
N THR A 60 -17.85 -5.02 -5.06
CA THR A 60 -19.19 -5.36 -5.59
C THR A 60 -20.10 -6.02 -4.56
N LYS A 61 -19.54 -6.64 -3.53
CA LYS A 61 -20.28 -7.29 -2.44
C LYS A 61 -20.14 -6.46 -1.18
N ASP A 62 -21.24 -5.82 -0.75
CA ASP A 62 -21.22 -4.91 0.40
C ASP A 62 -20.70 -5.57 1.68
N LEU A 63 -20.93 -6.88 1.87
CA LEU A 63 -20.37 -7.66 2.97
C LEU A 63 -18.84 -7.56 3.10
N TYR A 64 -18.13 -7.33 2.00
CA TYR A 64 -16.66 -7.28 1.98
C TYR A 64 -16.12 -5.85 2.02
N LYS A 65 -16.99 -4.83 1.91
CA LYS A 65 -16.56 -3.43 1.73
C LYS A 65 -15.70 -2.96 2.91
N GLU A 66 -16.16 -3.17 4.13
CA GLU A 66 -15.42 -2.77 5.33
C GLU A 66 -14.07 -3.48 5.42
N THR A 67 -14.05 -4.81 5.23
CA THR A 67 -12.81 -5.60 5.28
C THR A 67 -11.79 -5.12 4.26
N VAL A 68 -12.20 -4.90 3.00
CA VAL A 68 -11.30 -4.43 1.94
C VAL A 68 -10.77 -3.03 2.25
N VAL A 69 -11.63 -2.11 2.73
CA VAL A 69 -11.20 -0.76 3.12
C VAL A 69 -10.17 -0.82 4.27
N GLN A 70 -10.40 -1.64 5.28
CA GLN A 70 -9.46 -1.82 6.40
C GLN A 70 -8.12 -2.39 5.92
N SER A 71 -8.13 -3.38 5.02
CA SER A 71 -6.90 -3.93 4.43
C SER A 71 -6.10 -2.86 3.68
N PHE A 72 -6.76 -2.01 2.90
CA PHE A 72 -6.07 -0.91 2.19
C PHE A 72 -5.53 0.15 3.15
N THR A 73 -6.23 0.47 4.22
CA THR A 73 -5.72 1.35 5.28
C THR A 73 -4.44 0.79 5.90
N ALA A 74 -4.40 -0.51 6.19
CA ALA A 74 -3.21 -1.18 6.74
C ALA A 74 -2.04 -1.15 5.74
N ILE A 75 -2.28 -1.49 4.47
CA ILE A 75 -1.27 -1.42 3.41
C ILE A 75 -0.67 -0.01 3.30
N MET A 76 -1.51 1.04 3.34
CA MET A 76 -1.03 2.43 3.31
C MET A 76 -0.18 2.78 4.52
N ALA A 77 -0.61 2.36 5.72
CA ALA A 77 0.15 2.58 6.95
C ALA A 77 1.53 1.92 6.90
N SER A 78 1.60 0.66 6.45
CA SER A 78 2.86 -0.06 6.27
C SER A 78 3.77 0.62 5.24
N SER A 79 3.22 1.09 4.12
CA SER A 79 3.99 1.84 3.12
C SER A 79 4.61 3.11 3.71
N ARG A 80 3.85 3.90 4.49
CA ARG A 80 4.37 5.11 5.14
C ARG A 80 5.49 4.80 6.12
N ALA A 81 5.31 3.78 6.96
CA ALA A 81 6.31 3.39 7.94
C ALA A 81 7.64 3.01 7.27
N PHE A 82 7.60 2.24 6.19
CA PHE A 82 8.78 1.88 5.41
C PHE A 82 9.48 3.11 4.81
N GLN A 83 8.73 4.04 4.22
CA GLN A 83 9.32 5.25 3.63
C GLN A 83 9.96 6.16 4.67
N ASN A 84 9.33 6.34 5.84
CA ASN A 84 9.90 7.17 6.90
C ASN A 84 11.26 6.61 7.36
N GLN A 85 11.35 5.28 7.53
CA GLN A 85 12.63 4.63 7.84
C GLN A 85 13.66 4.82 6.73
N PHE A 86 13.25 4.75 5.46
CA PHE A 86 14.15 4.93 4.33
C PHE A 86 14.65 6.38 4.19
N ILE A 87 13.79 7.36 4.42
CA ILE A 87 14.14 8.79 4.40
C ILE A 87 15.10 9.13 5.55
N GLU A 88 14.81 8.67 6.77
CA GLU A 88 15.67 8.88 7.94
C GLU A 88 17.10 8.33 7.71
N ASN A 89 17.21 7.18 7.04
CA ASN A 89 18.50 6.59 6.72
C ASN A 89 19.24 7.32 5.58
N ASP A 90 18.56 7.73 4.51
CA ASP A 90 19.14 8.49 3.39
C ASP A 90 19.62 9.90 3.81
N ASP A 91 18.92 10.55 4.75
CA ASP A 91 19.35 11.83 5.30
C ASP A 91 20.55 11.69 6.27
N ASN A 92 20.65 10.57 6.99
CA ASN A 92 21.81 10.25 7.84
C ASN A 92 23.08 9.92 7.02
N GLU A 93 22.94 9.24 5.87
CA GLU A 93 24.08 8.90 4.99
C GLU A 93 24.63 10.11 4.21
N ARG A 94 23.81 11.13 3.93
CA ARG A 94 24.23 12.38 3.27
C ARG A 94 24.79 13.44 4.24
N GLY A 95 24.67 13.19 5.54
CA GLY A 95 25.18 14.06 6.61
C GLY A 95 26.62 13.75 7.07
N LEU A 96 27.30 12.80 6.40
CA LEU A 96 28.72 12.45 6.58
C LEU A 96 29.51 12.82 5.31
#